data_AF-A0A2D6E3X2-F1
#
_entry.id   AF-A0A2D6E3X2-F1
#
_cell.length_a   1.000
_cell.length_b   1.000
_cell.length_c   1.000
_cell.angle_alpha   90.00
_cell.angle_beta   90.00
_cell.angle_gamma   90.00
#
_symmetry.space_group_name_H-M   'P 1'
#
loop_
_entity.id
_entity.type
_entity.pdbx_description
1 polymer ?
#
loop_
_entity_poly.entity_id
_entity_poly.type
_entity_poly.pdbx_seq_one_letter_code
_entity_poly.pdbx_strand_id
1 'polypeptide(L)'
;MPTHKQGTVNSNSTTKGLGSASTETIKASYPASPVGVDYALNDNGTNEADIRENFEKLALTGIVNDAGHTFGEFNLNFANAPNLNDVETGGGGLPGSPYTPNPVSPGPGSVNPADQGDPPAGWGLEPNNPPGVGVGSALQPDESSAQQALAGTNLGDYGFGKSPYQQ
;
A
#
# COMPACT_ATOMS: atom_id res chain seq x y z
N MET A 1 19.60 -21.49 23.02
CA MET A 1 19.13 -20.77 21.81
C MET A 1 19.90 -19.46 21.76
N PRO A 2 20.61 -19.10 20.68
CA PRO A 2 21.35 -17.84 20.66
C PRO A 2 20.36 -16.68 20.59
N THR A 3 20.34 -15.86 21.62
CA THR A 3 19.47 -14.69 21.83
C THR A 3 20.03 -13.42 21.19
N HIS A 4 20.75 -13.53 20.07
CA HIS A 4 21.36 -12.36 19.44
C HIS A 4 20.31 -11.58 18.63
N LYS A 5 19.78 -10.51 19.24
CA LYS A 5 19.18 -9.41 18.49
C LYS A 5 20.32 -8.58 17.89
N GLN A 6 20.39 -8.51 16.56
CA GLN A 6 21.28 -7.57 15.88
C GLN A 6 20.71 -6.16 16.10
N GLY A 7 21.45 -5.31 16.82
CA GLY A 7 21.14 -3.89 16.92
C GLY A 7 21.61 -3.12 15.68
N THR A 8 21.46 -1.80 15.74
CA THR A 8 21.79 -0.83 14.69
C THR A 8 23.17 -1.07 14.08
N VAL A 9 23.23 -1.17 12.75
CA VAL A 9 24.49 -1.23 12.01
C VAL A 9 25.07 0.18 12.02
N ASN A 10 25.99 0.44 12.95
CA ASN A 10 26.82 1.64 12.89
C ASN A 10 27.66 1.57 11.60
N SER A 11 27.36 2.44 10.64
CA SER A 11 28.18 2.61 9.45
C SER A 11 29.49 3.26 9.87
N ASN A 12 30.58 2.48 9.88
CA ASN A 12 31.91 3.02 10.12
C ASN A 12 32.22 4.12 9.10
N SER A 13 32.76 5.25 9.56
CA SER A 13 33.19 6.32 8.67
C SER A 13 34.25 5.78 7.71
N THR A 14 34.02 5.94 6.43
CA THR A 14 34.93 5.53 5.36
C THR A 14 35.68 6.73 4.81
N THR A 15 36.97 6.53 4.56
CA THR A 15 37.82 7.45 3.80
C THR A 15 37.88 7.01 2.35
N LYS A 16 37.99 8.00 1.46
CA LYS A 16 38.05 7.76 0.01
C LYS A 16 39.21 6.82 -0.32
N GLY A 17 38.92 5.70 -0.97
CA GLY A 17 39.90 4.68 -1.38
C GLY A 17 39.44 3.92 -2.62
N LEU A 18 40.17 2.87 -3.01
CA LEU A 18 39.81 2.00 -4.15
C LEU A 18 38.50 1.24 -3.83
N GLY A 19 37.37 1.79 -4.29
CA GLY A 19 36.03 1.22 -4.08
C GLY A 19 35.32 1.66 -2.80
N SER A 20 35.92 2.56 -2.00
CA SER A 20 35.30 3.09 -0.77
C SER A 20 34.88 4.55 -0.94
N ALA A 21 33.65 4.86 -0.52
CA ALA A 21 33.14 6.23 -0.46
C ALA A 21 33.82 7.04 0.66
N SER A 22 33.73 8.36 0.58
CA SER A 22 34.14 9.27 1.66
C SER A 22 32.91 9.74 2.40
N THR A 23 32.79 9.39 3.67
CA THR A 23 31.64 9.79 4.51
C THR A 23 31.53 11.32 4.61
N GLU A 24 32.66 12.01 4.80
CA GLU A 24 32.71 13.49 4.86
C GLU A 24 32.29 14.16 3.56
N THR A 25 32.66 13.59 2.41
CA THR A 25 32.25 14.14 1.11
C THR A 25 30.75 13.99 0.89
N ILE A 26 30.15 12.89 1.33
CA ILE A 26 28.70 12.69 1.23
C ILE A 26 27.96 13.68 2.14
N LYS A 27 28.42 13.89 3.37
CA LYS A 27 27.85 14.90 4.28
C LYS A 27 27.89 16.31 3.69
N ALA A 28 29.02 16.69 3.10
CA ALA A 28 29.18 17.99 2.45
C ALA A 28 28.28 18.17 1.23
N SER A 29 28.03 17.10 0.45
CA SER A 29 27.15 17.14 -0.72
C SER A 29 25.66 17.26 -0.35
N TYR A 30 25.27 16.80 0.83
CA TYR A 30 23.87 16.80 1.28
C TYR A 30 23.73 17.45 2.67
N PRO A 31 23.94 18.77 2.79
CA PRO A 31 23.99 19.46 4.08
C PRO A 31 22.65 19.48 4.82
N ALA A 32 21.53 19.32 4.12
CA ALA A 32 20.19 19.19 4.70
C ALA A 32 19.77 17.73 4.96
N SER A 33 20.61 16.75 4.60
CA SER A 33 20.28 15.34 4.77
C SER A 33 20.44 14.90 6.22
N PRO A 34 19.48 14.13 6.77
CA PRO A 34 19.60 13.50 8.09
C PRO A 34 20.86 12.63 8.26
N VAL A 35 21.49 12.21 7.17
CA VAL A 35 22.70 11.36 7.15
C VAL A 35 23.96 12.11 7.68
N GLY A 36 23.91 13.44 7.78
CA GLY A 36 25.06 14.26 8.16
C GLY A 36 24.86 15.23 9.33
N VAL A 37 23.64 15.38 9.84
CA VAL A 37 23.32 16.25 10.98
C VAL A 37 23.19 15.41 12.26
N ASP A 38 23.75 15.91 13.36
CA ASP A 38 23.53 15.39 14.73
C ASP A 38 22.06 15.52 15.21
N TYR A 39 21.11 15.77 14.29
CA TYR A 39 19.73 15.35 14.49
C TYR A 39 19.72 13.83 14.47
N ALA A 40 20.02 13.30 15.64
CA ALA A 40 19.90 11.94 16.06
C ALA A 40 18.56 11.33 15.62
N LEU A 41 18.51 10.80 14.40
CA LEU A 41 17.86 9.50 14.17
C LEU A 41 18.77 8.43 14.80
N ASN A 42 19.12 8.62 16.07
CA ASN A 42 19.86 7.66 16.85
C ASN A 42 18.84 6.59 17.22
N ASP A 43 18.80 5.50 16.46
CA ASP A 43 18.22 4.25 16.94
C ASP A 43 19.21 3.61 17.92
N ASN A 44 19.43 4.27 19.06
CA ASN A 44 20.31 3.82 20.13
C ASN A 44 19.60 2.85 21.10
N GLY A 45 18.45 2.30 20.69
CA GLY A 45 17.59 1.50 21.55
C GLY A 45 16.83 2.30 22.63
N THR A 46 17.00 3.63 22.71
CA THR A 46 16.24 4.50 23.64
C THR A 46 15.24 5.40 22.93
N ASN A 47 15.48 5.75 21.65
CA ASN A 47 14.55 6.51 20.81
C ASN A 47 13.60 5.62 20.00
N GLU A 48 13.57 4.31 20.27
CA GLU A 48 12.58 3.40 19.68
C GLU A 48 11.15 3.92 19.90
N ALA A 49 10.90 4.60 21.03
CA ALA A 49 9.62 5.25 21.28
C ALA A 49 9.39 6.38 20.26
N ASP A 50 10.22 7.42 20.18
CA ASP A 50 9.94 8.57 19.31
C ASP A 50 9.88 8.24 17.82
N ILE A 51 10.76 7.38 17.29
CA ILE A 51 10.74 7.08 15.83
C ILE A 51 9.61 6.11 15.49
N ARG A 52 9.39 5.06 16.30
CA ARG A 52 8.25 4.15 16.06
C ARG A 52 6.94 4.86 16.33
N GLU A 53 6.85 5.69 17.35
CA GLU A 53 5.66 6.50 17.66
C GLU A 53 5.39 7.52 16.55
N ASN A 54 6.40 8.20 16.03
CA ASN A 54 6.20 9.11 14.90
C ASN A 54 5.83 8.35 13.61
N PHE A 55 6.42 7.18 13.35
CA PHE A 55 6.04 6.35 12.21
C PHE A 55 4.61 5.80 12.37
N GLU A 56 4.27 5.28 13.55
CA GLU A 56 2.93 4.83 13.90
C GLU A 56 1.93 5.97 13.75
N LYS A 57 2.23 7.16 14.27
CA LYS A 57 1.33 8.31 14.27
C LYS A 57 1.15 8.96 12.90
N LEU A 58 2.19 8.97 12.07
CA LEU A 58 2.16 9.69 10.79
C LEU A 58 1.90 8.78 9.59
N ALA A 59 2.38 7.53 9.62
CA ALA A 59 2.32 6.63 8.49
C ALA A 59 1.28 5.51 8.66
N LEU A 60 1.05 5.02 9.89
CA LEU A 60 0.13 3.90 10.13
C LEU A 60 -1.24 4.40 10.59
N THR A 61 -1.32 5.17 11.68
CA THR A 61 -2.57 5.63 12.30
C THR A 61 -2.92 7.09 11.99
N GLY A 62 -2.08 7.75 11.18
CA GLY A 62 -2.25 9.16 10.84
C GLY A 62 -3.50 9.42 10.01
N ILE A 63 -4.16 10.54 10.31
CA ILE A 63 -5.21 11.12 9.48
C ILE A 63 -4.63 12.33 8.77
N VAL A 64 -4.68 12.34 7.44
CA VAL A 64 -4.35 13.53 6.66
C VAL A 64 -5.58 14.43 6.68
N ASN A 65 -5.45 15.61 7.27
CA ASN A 65 -6.52 16.60 7.34
C ASN A 65 -6.14 17.84 6.52
N ASP A 66 -6.88 18.13 5.45
CA ASP A 66 -6.66 19.29 4.58
C ASP A 66 -7.51 20.51 4.97
N ALA A 67 -8.03 20.51 6.20
CA ALA A 67 -8.95 21.51 6.76
C ALA A 67 -10.23 21.72 5.92
N GLY A 68 -10.64 20.72 5.13
CA GLY A 68 -11.85 20.77 4.32
C GLY A 68 -11.67 21.45 2.97
N HIS A 69 -10.44 21.58 2.47
CA HIS A 69 -10.17 22.20 1.17
C HIS A 69 -10.58 21.29 -0.01
N THR A 70 -10.41 19.97 0.12
CA THR A 70 -10.58 19.03 -0.99
C THR A 70 -11.14 17.68 -0.54
N PHE A 71 -10.60 17.11 0.54
CA PHE A 71 -10.93 15.75 0.99
C PHE A 71 -11.36 15.68 2.47
N GLY A 72 -11.16 16.76 3.24
CA GLY A 72 -11.43 16.76 4.67
C GLY A 72 -10.39 15.93 5.41
N GLU A 73 -10.83 14.81 5.97
CA GLU A 73 -10.00 13.87 6.71
C GLU A 73 -9.90 12.54 5.96
N PHE A 74 -8.67 12.07 5.73
CA PHE A 74 -8.40 10.80 5.06
C PHE A 74 -7.55 9.89 5.96
N ASN A 75 -8.03 8.66 6.17
CA ASN A 75 -7.31 7.64 6.92
C ASN A 75 -6.29 6.94 6.02
N LEU A 76 -5.05 6.85 6.48
CA LEU A 76 -3.95 6.19 5.76
C LEU A 76 -3.99 4.66 5.82
N ASN A 77 -4.70 4.09 6.82
CA ASN A 77 -5.07 2.70 6.79
C ASN A 77 -6.19 2.54 5.78
N PHE A 78 -5.85 2.10 4.58
CA PHE A 78 -6.75 1.74 3.49
C PHE A 78 -7.70 0.60 3.89
N ALA A 79 -8.55 0.83 4.89
CA ALA A 79 -9.55 -0.09 5.41
C ALA A 79 -10.90 0.15 4.73
N ASN A 80 -11.79 -0.83 4.77
CA ASN A 80 -13.14 -0.76 4.21
C ASN A 80 -13.17 -0.61 2.68
N ALA A 81 -12.30 -1.31 1.96
CA ALA A 81 -12.48 -1.43 0.51
C ALA A 81 -13.83 -2.13 0.20
N PRO A 82 -14.44 -1.84 -0.96
CA PRO A 82 -15.74 -2.41 -1.33
C PRO A 82 -15.65 -3.92 -1.60
N ASN A 83 -16.74 -4.64 -1.31
CA ASN A 83 -16.88 -6.05 -1.68
C ASN A 83 -17.42 -6.15 -3.12
N LEU A 84 -16.73 -6.88 -3.98
CA LEU A 84 -17.14 -7.00 -5.39
C LEU A 84 -18.40 -7.85 -5.57
N ASN A 85 -18.78 -8.66 -4.59
CA ASN A 85 -20.02 -9.44 -4.62
C ASN A 85 -21.27 -8.58 -4.39
N ASP A 86 -21.10 -7.39 -3.81
CA ASP A 86 -22.19 -6.44 -3.56
C ASP A 86 -22.46 -5.52 -4.76
N VAL A 87 -21.69 -5.66 -5.85
CA VAL A 87 -21.86 -4.85 -7.06
C VAL A 87 -23.15 -5.26 -7.77
N GLU A 88 -24.05 -4.30 -7.95
CA GLU A 88 -25.26 -4.47 -8.75
C GLU A 88 -24.89 -4.59 -10.25
N THR A 89 -25.35 -5.66 -10.89
CA THR A 89 -25.05 -5.97 -12.30
C THR A 89 -26.33 -6.20 -13.10
N GLY A 90 -26.28 -5.95 -14.41
CA GLY A 90 -27.43 -6.13 -15.30
C GLY A 90 -27.48 -5.13 -16.44
N GLY A 91 -28.68 -4.93 -17.01
CA GLY A 91 -28.99 -3.87 -17.96
C GLY A 91 -29.12 -2.48 -17.32
N GLY A 92 -29.64 -1.51 -18.07
CA GLY A 92 -29.92 -0.17 -17.57
C GLY A 92 -28.68 0.71 -17.35
N GLY A 93 -27.56 0.37 -17.96
CA GLY A 93 -26.28 1.05 -17.79
C GLY A 93 -25.47 0.53 -16.61
N LEU A 94 -25.94 -0.54 -15.96
CA LEU A 94 -25.18 -1.28 -14.97
C LEU A 94 -24.04 -2.07 -15.61
N PRO A 95 -22.97 -2.37 -14.86
CA PRO A 95 -21.91 -3.25 -15.33
C PRO A 95 -22.44 -4.68 -15.57
N GLY A 96 -21.75 -5.42 -16.45
CA GLY A 96 -22.13 -6.78 -16.81
C GLY A 96 -21.71 -7.79 -15.75
N SER A 97 -20.60 -7.51 -15.07
CA SER A 97 -20.13 -8.23 -13.90
C SER A 97 -19.36 -7.25 -12.99
N PRO A 98 -18.95 -7.67 -11.78
CA PRO A 98 -18.06 -6.85 -10.94
C PRO A 98 -16.69 -6.57 -11.57
N TYR A 99 -16.31 -7.33 -12.61
CA TYR A 99 -14.99 -7.30 -13.22
C TYR A 99 -14.97 -6.68 -14.62
N THR A 100 -16.11 -6.66 -15.33
CA THR A 100 -16.17 -6.22 -16.72
C THR A 100 -17.40 -5.35 -17.03
N PRO A 101 -17.28 -4.39 -17.97
CA PRO A 101 -18.43 -3.63 -18.47
C PRO A 101 -19.49 -4.55 -19.11
N ASN A 102 -20.73 -4.09 -19.13
CA ASN A 102 -21.79 -4.74 -19.90
C ASN A 102 -21.52 -4.52 -21.41
N PRO A 103 -21.41 -5.60 -22.23
CA PRO A 103 -21.02 -5.51 -23.63
C PRO A 103 -22.19 -5.15 -24.56
N VAL A 104 -23.43 -5.19 -24.05
CA VAL A 104 -24.64 -4.91 -24.83
C VAL A 104 -24.69 -3.41 -25.13
N SER A 105 -25.09 -3.02 -26.33
CA SER A 105 -25.32 -1.59 -26.64
C SER A 105 -26.78 -1.20 -26.37
N PRO A 106 -27.10 0.07 -26.11
CA PRO A 106 -28.47 0.60 -25.98
C PRO A 106 -29.43 0.35 -27.17
N GLY A 107 -28.95 -0.26 -28.26
CA GLY A 107 -29.74 -0.59 -29.43
C GLY A 107 -29.81 0.52 -30.48
N PRO A 108 -30.29 0.22 -31.70
CA PRO A 108 -30.34 1.19 -32.80
C PRO A 108 -31.20 2.40 -32.46
N GLY A 109 -30.63 3.60 -32.63
CA GLY A 109 -31.35 4.86 -32.40
C GLY A 109 -31.34 5.36 -30.95
N SER A 110 -30.74 4.62 -30.01
CA SER A 110 -30.49 5.09 -28.65
C SER A 110 -28.99 5.16 -28.35
N VAL A 111 -28.61 6.17 -27.58
CA VAL A 111 -27.29 6.33 -26.96
C VAL A 111 -27.39 6.37 -25.42
N ASN A 112 -28.59 6.18 -24.88
CA ASN A 112 -28.84 6.26 -23.45
C ASN A 112 -28.45 4.94 -22.77
N PRO A 113 -27.55 4.96 -21.77
CA PRO A 113 -27.19 3.75 -21.03
C PRO A 113 -28.38 3.01 -20.42
N ALA A 114 -29.45 3.72 -20.06
CA ALA A 114 -30.65 3.11 -19.50
C ALA A 114 -31.36 2.12 -20.44
N ASP A 115 -31.15 2.23 -21.76
CA ASP A 115 -31.76 1.35 -22.75
C ASP A 115 -30.90 0.09 -23.02
N GLN A 116 -29.79 -0.06 -22.30
CA GLN A 116 -28.89 -1.20 -22.41
C GLN A 116 -29.54 -2.46 -21.81
N GLY A 117 -29.56 -3.57 -22.56
CA GLY A 117 -30.09 -4.85 -22.09
C GLY A 117 -29.16 -5.58 -21.12
N ASP A 118 -29.66 -6.67 -20.54
CA ASP A 118 -28.87 -7.53 -19.65
C ASP A 118 -27.65 -8.14 -20.37
N PRO A 119 -26.52 -8.31 -19.65
CA PRO A 119 -25.34 -8.94 -20.22
C PRO A 119 -25.64 -10.40 -20.63
N PRO A 120 -24.91 -10.95 -21.63
CA PRO A 120 -25.00 -12.36 -21.98
C PRO A 120 -24.73 -13.25 -20.77
N ALA A 121 -25.45 -14.38 -20.68
CA ALA A 121 -25.26 -15.34 -19.59
C ALA A 121 -23.78 -15.79 -19.50
N GLY A 122 -23.21 -15.71 -18.29
CA GLY A 122 -21.82 -16.07 -18.02
C GLY A 122 -20.77 -15.01 -18.39
N TRP A 123 -21.17 -13.80 -18.80
CA TRP A 123 -20.23 -12.75 -19.18
C TRP A 123 -19.39 -12.28 -17.99
N GLY A 124 -18.07 -12.36 -18.13
CA GLY A 124 -17.12 -11.68 -17.23
C GLY A 124 -17.16 -12.12 -15.77
N LEU A 125 -17.64 -13.32 -15.46
CA LEU A 125 -17.77 -13.81 -14.08
C LEU A 125 -16.42 -14.20 -13.45
N GLU A 126 -15.41 -14.47 -14.26
CA GLU A 126 -14.08 -14.89 -13.82
C GLU A 126 -13.12 -13.70 -13.74
N PRO A 127 -12.48 -13.45 -12.57
CA PRO A 127 -11.42 -12.46 -12.45
C PRO A 127 -10.22 -12.84 -13.33
N ASN A 128 -9.56 -11.85 -13.92
CA ASN A 128 -8.30 -12.08 -14.62
C ASN A 128 -7.16 -12.22 -13.61
N ASN A 129 -6.35 -13.27 -13.74
CA ASN A 129 -5.14 -13.47 -12.94
C ASN A 129 -3.87 -13.30 -13.80
N PRO A 130 -3.34 -12.07 -13.94
CA PRO A 130 -2.16 -11.83 -14.74
C PRO A 130 -0.93 -12.54 -14.15
N PRO A 131 0.00 -13.05 -14.97
CA PRO A 131 1.19 -13.73 -14.46
C PRO A 131 2.05 -12.77 -13.63
N GLY A 132 2.55 -13.25 -12.48
CA GLY A 132 3.52 -12.52 -11.65
C GLY A 132 2.93 -11.67 -10.51
N VAL A 133 1.61 -11.66 -10.30
CA VAL A 133 0.96 -10.87 -9.22
C VAL A 133 0.70 -11.66 -7.92
N GLY A 134 1.10 -12.94 -7.88
CA GLY A 134 0.90 -13.81 -6.72
C GLY A 134 -0.57 -14.19 -6.48
N VAL A 135 -0.88 -14.72 -5.29
CA VAL A 135 -2.26 -15.13 -4.90
C VAL A 135 -3.14 -13.95 -4.47
N GLY A 136 -2.57 -12.76 -4.31
CA GLY A 136 -3.30 -11.57 -3.88
C GLY A 136 -4.35 -11.09 -4.88
N SER A 137 -4.23 -11.46 -6.16
CA SER A 137 -5.24 -11.20 -7.20
C SER A 137 -6.53 -12.01 -7.02
N ALA A 138 -6.51 -13.07 -6.20
CA ALA A 138 -7.66 -13.90 -5.91
C ALA A 138 -8.39 -13.50 -4.61
N LEU A 139 -7.82 -12.59 -3.80
CA LEU A 139 -8.52 -12.05 -2.63
C LEU A 139 -9.43 -10.90 -3.02
N GLN A 140 -10.55 -10.80 -2.32
CA GLN A 140 -11.43 -9.66 -2.48
C GLN A 140 -10.77 -8.37 -1.94
N PRO A 141 -11.10 -7.20 -2.51
CA PRO A 141 -10.55 -5.94 -2.03
C PRO A 141 -10.84 -5.69 -0.55
N ASP A 142 -12.05 -5.99 -0.08
CA ASP A 142 -12.43 -5.84 1.33
C ASP A 142 -11.57 -6.71 2.25
N GLU A 143 -11.38 -7.99 1.92
CA GLU A 143 -10.55 -8.93 2.68
C GLU A 143 -9.07 -8.51 2.71
N SER A 144 -8.51 -8.18 1.55
CA SER A 144 -7.10 -7.76 1.45
C SER A 144 -6.86 -6.42 2.15
N SER A 145 -7.80 -5.47 2.04
CA SER A 145 -7.74 -4.17 2.71
C SER A 145 -7.84 -4.29 4.24
N ALA A 146 -8.74 -5.15 4.74
CA ALA A 146 -8.87 -5.42 6.16
C ALA A 146 -7.60 -6.06 6.70
N GLN A 147 -7.01 -7.02 5.98
CA GLN A 147 -5.76 -7.63 6.38
C GLN A 147 -4.59 -6.65 6.37
N GLN A 148 -4.46 -5.76 5.37
CA GLN A 148 -3.39 -4.76 5.36
C GLN A 148 -3.57 -3.72 6.48
N ALA A 149 -4.82 -3.31 6.75
CA ALA A 149 -5.13 -2.38 7.83
C ALA A 149 -4.94 -3.01 9.23
N LEU A 150 -5.26 -4.30 9.40
CA LEU A 150 -5.14 -5.03 10.67
C LEU A 150 -3.72 -5.56 10.91
N ALA A 151 -3.02 -5.97 9.86
CA ALA A 151 -1.64 -6.48 9.94
C ALA A 151 -0.62 -5.35 10.13
N GLY A 152 -1.07 -4.10 10.24
CA GLY A 152 -0.35 -2.90 10.65
C GLY A 152 1.15 -3.13 10.62
N THR A 153 1.76 -2.99 9.44
CA THR A 153 3.16 -3.34 9.24
C THR A 153 4.00 -2.58 10.26
N ASN A 154 4.41 -3.25 11.34
CA ASN A 154 5.13 -2.58 12.40
C ASN A 154 6.52 -2.24 11.87
N LEU A 155 7.10 -1.14 12.35
CA LEU A 155 8.47 -0.79 12.03
C LEU A 155 9.42 -1.89 12.56
N GLY A 156 9.87 -2.79 11.67
CA GLY A 156 10.64 -3.99 12.03
C GLY A 156 10.06 -5.31 11.51
N ASP A 157 8.82 -5.32 11.00
CA ASP A 157 8.19 -6.49 10.36
C ASP A 157 8.74 -6.81 8.97
N TYR A 158 9.76 -6.06 8.52
CA TYR A 158 10.53 -6.37 7.30
C TYR A 158 11.47 -7.56 7.52
N GLY A 159 10.90 -8.71 7.85
CA GLY A 159 11.55 -10.01 7.80
C GLY A 159 11.37 -10.62 6.42
N PHE A 160 12.41 -10.57 5.59
CA PHE A 160 12.65 -11.39 4.39
C PHE A 160 11.46 -12.27 3.93
N GLY A 161 10.52 -11.69 3.18
CA GLY A 161 9.56 -12.48 2.40
C GLY A 161 8.42 -13.14 3.18
N LYS A 162 8.08 -12.70 4.39
CA LYS A 162 6.78 -13.06 4.97
C LYS A 162 5.67 -12.26 4.30
N SER A 163 5.07 -12.88 3.29
CA SER A 163 3.72 -12.57 2.85
C SER A 163 2.76 -12.71 4.05
N PRO A 164 1.77 -11.81 4.24
CA PRO A 164 0.73 -11.98 5.26
C PRO A 164 -0.13 -13.24 5.01
N TYR A 165 -0.03 -13.85 3.83
CA TYR A 165 -0.61 -15.16 3.53
C TYR A 165 0.22 -16.28 4.16
N GLN A 166 -0.26 -16.82 5.28
CA GLN A 166 0.09 -18.17 5.72
C GLN A 166 -0.63 -19.16 4.81
N GLN A 167 0.11 -20.09 4.20
CA GLN A 167 -0.47 -21.31 3.61
C GLN A 167 -0.99 -22.23 4.72
#